data_AF-A0A6P8ISR6-F1
#
_entry.id   AF-A0A6P8ISR6-F1
#
_cell.length_a   1.000
_cell.length_b   1.000
_cell.length_c   1.000
_cell.angle_alpha   90.00
_cell.angle_beta   90.00
_cell.angle_gamma   90.00
#
_symmetry.space_group_name_H-M   'P 1'
#
loop_
_entity.id
_entity.type
_entity.pdbx_description
1 polymer ?
#
loop_
_entity_poly.entity_id
_entity_poly.type
_entity_poly.pdbx_seq_one_letter_code
_entity_poly.pdbx_strand_id
1 'polypeptide(L)'
;MKMIHYTLKEIKKDLAATKSENEVLKKKIRHQSRKNPGTTMDRNHDQNNIEDEIRRNKERIASLEKDLRESLRSNKDLKDRINALEKEIQTLKDENELLNKQLQEMKDDNESMKKRMEILEKENEHQKAVLIIVQIGTAIQRKLCKYVLGECFKERYFYTFKEIDIYVQQDLRHDKKAQESARKRLKEIREKIPWNQRLVDSLQKLNRTRIGIAHPDLSSENIQQATDYLKKENILDKGMVDNVNELKQLWKTSEEWLNRAAGGSEDGPEGGTMNLSTAGRQNQDTYASRAAGGPKDGPEGGTMNLSTAGRQNQNTYASRATGGHYLHTKA
;
A
#
# COMPACT_ATOMS: atom_id res chain seq x y z
N MET A 1 32.65 -13.88 35.69
CA MET A 1 34.06 -13.52 35.99
C MET A 1 34.45 -13.58 37.48
N LYS A 2 33.65 -13.02 38.41
CA LYS A 2 34.01 -13.00 39.85
C LYS A 2 34.30 -14.40 40.44
N MET A 3 33.52 -15.42 40.07
CA MET A 3 33.75 -16.81 40.52
C MET A 3 35.06 -17.40 40.00
N ILE A 4 35.38 -17.25 38.71
CA ILE A 4 36.63 -17.78 38.12
C ILE A 4 37.85 -17.07 38.70
N HIS A 5 37.75 -15.76 38.94
CA HIS A 5 38.82 -15.00 39.59
C HIS A 5 39.06 -15.45 41.04
N TYR A 6 37.99 -15.77 41.77
CA TYR A 6 38.06 -16.34 43.11
C TYR A 6 38.72 -17.72 43.10
N THR A 7 38.33 -18.61 42.19
CA THR A 7 38.92 -19.95 42.06
C THR A 7 40.42 -19.90 41.71
N LEU A 8 40.82 -19.04 40.75
CA LEU A 8 42.23 -18.86 40.40
C LEU A 8 43.06 -18.30 41.56
N LYS A 9 42.47 -17.43 42.39
CA LYS A 9 43.12 -16.85 43.56
C LYS A 9 43.39 -17.89 44.64
N GLU A 10 42.42 -18.76 44.92
CA GLU A 10 42.57 -19.85 45.89
C GLU A 10 43.58 -20.90 45.40
N ILE A 11 43.53 -21.34 44.13
CA ILE A 11 44.52 -22.29 43.58
C ILE A 11 45.96 -21.74 43.70
N LYS A 12 46.16 -20.45 43.40
CA LYS A 12 47.49 -19.80 43.54
C LYS A 12 47.96 -19.74 44.98
N LYS A 13 47.06 -19.46 45.91
CA LYS A 13 47.34 -19.39 47.34
C LYS A 13 47.76 -20.76 47.88
N ASP A 14 47.01 -21.80 47.54
CA ASP A 14 47.30 -23.18 47.95
C ASP A 14 48.62 -23.68 47.34
N LEU A 15 48.88 -23.37 46.07
CA LEU A 15 50.14 -23.71 45.41
C LEU A 15 51.33 -23.04 46.10
N ALA A 16 51.20 -21.77 46.49
CA ALA A 16 52.25 -21.05 47.20
C ALA A 16 52.51 -21.63 48.61
N ALA A 17 51.44 -21.97 49.34
CA ALA A 17 51.52 -22.59 50.65
C ALA A 17 52.23 -23.96 50.59
N THR A 18 51.80 -24.85 49.69
CA THR A 18 52.40 -26.19 49.55
C THR A 18 53.85 -26.13 49.06
N LYS A 19 54.23 -25.16 48.21
CA LYS A 19 55.64 -24.94 47.83
C LYS A 19 56.49 -24.50 49.02
N SER A 20 55.98 -23.59 49.84
CA SER A 20 56.66 -23.12 51.06
C SER A 20 56.86 -24.26 52.05
N GLU A 21 55.82 -25.05 52.33
CA GLU A 21 55.89 -26.24 53.20
C GLU A 21 56.94 -27.25 52.72
N ASN A 22 56.96 -27.54 51.42
CA ASN A 22 57.93 -28.46 50.82
C ASN A 22 59.38 -27.97 50.99
N GLU A 23 59.65 -26.68 50.86
CA GLU A 23 60.98 -26.09 51.11
C GLU A 23 61.39 -26.17 52.59
N VAL A 24 60.44 -25.99 53.52
CA VAL A 24 60.69 -26.18 54.96
C VAL A 24 61.08 -27.63 55.25
N LEU A 25 60.35 -28.62 54.70
CA LEU A 25 60.65 -30.05 54.88
C LEU A 25 62.02 -30.43 54.30
N LYS A 26 62.38 -29.93 53.11
CA LYS A 26 63.71 -30.15 52.51
C LYS A 26 64.83 -29.60 53.39
N LYS A 27 64.66 -28.42 53.99
CA LYS A 27 65.63 -27.84 54.93
C LYS A 27 65.76 -28.70 56.19
N LYS A 28 64.66 -29.28 56.69
CA LYS A 28 64.64 -30.17 57.86
C LYS A 28 65.43 -31.46 57.61
N ILE A 29 65.26 -32.11 56.45
CA ILE A 29 66.08 -33.26 56.04
C ILE A 29 67.57 -32.90 56.01
N ARG A 30 67.95 -31.81 55.32
CA ARG A 30 69.35 -31.36 55.22
C ARG A 30 69.99 -31.12 56.58
N HIS A 31 69.22 -30.64 57.56
CA HIS A 31 69.69 -30.41 58.92
C HIS A 31 69.83 -31.72 59.72
N GLN A 32 68.89 -32.66 59.57
CA GLN A 32 68.96 -34.00 60.19
C GLN A 32 70.14 -34.82 59.66
N SER A 33 70.44 -34.76 58.35
CA SER A 33 71.58 -35.45 57.74
C SER A 33 72.95 -34.88 58.17
N ARG A 34 73.01 -33.66 58.74
CA ARG A 34 74.25 -33.01 59.23
C ARG A 34 74.58 -33.32 60.70
N LYS A 35 73.64 -33.86 61.49
CA LYS A 35 73.87 -34.22 62.91
C LYS A 35 74.34 -35.69 63.02
N ASN A 36 75.60 -35.92 63.41
CA ASN A 36 76.31 -37.17 63.78
C ASN A 36 75.63 -38.56 63.52
N PRO A 37 76.29 -39.54 62.86
CA PRO A 37 75.71 -40.81 62.39
C PRO A 37 75.45 -41.92 63.45
N GLY A 38 75.57 -41.65 64.75
CA GLY A 38 75.64 -42.69 65.81
C GLY A 38 74.31 -43.24 66.38
N THR A 39 73.13 -42.90 65.85
CA THR A 39 71.84 -43.36 66.38
C THR A 39 70.88 -43.66 65.22
N THR A 40 70.73 -44.94 64.88
CA THR A 40 70.40 -45.38 63.51
C THR A 40 68.95 -45.84 63.28
N MET A 41 68.14 -46.19 64.29
CA MET A 41 66.77 -46.68 64.03
C MET A 41 65.69 -45.57 64.04
N ASP A 42 65.53 -44.81 65.13
CA ASP A 42 64.45 -43.80 65.22
C ASP A 42 64.60 -42.66 64.20
N ARG A 43 65.85 -42.28 63.88
CA ARG A 43 66.12 -41.20 62.93
C ARG A 43 65.79 -41.58 61.48
N ASN A 44 65.86 -42.87 61.14
CA ASN A 44 65.47 -43.37 59.81
C ASN A 44 63.96 -43.35 59.62
N HIS A 45 63.17 -43.60 60.68
CA HIS A 45 61.71 -43.55 60.62
C HIS A 45 61.20 -42.12 60.38
N ASP A 46 61.74 -41.14 61.11
CA ASP A 46 61.42 -39.73 60.93
C ASP A 46 61.82 -39.20 59.55
N GLN A 47 62.99 -39.63 59.05
CA GLN A 47 63.45 -39.23 57.73
C GLN A 47 62.57 -39.81 56.62
N ASN A 48 62.21 -41.09 56.70
CA ASN A 48 61.30 -41.72 55.75
C ASN A 48 59.92 -41.05 55.73
N ASN A 49 59.38 -40.65 56.89
CA ASN A 49 58.11 -39.94 56.97
C ASN A 49 58.16 -38.55 56.31
N ILE A 50 59.25 -37.80 56.52
CA ILE A 50 59.45 -36.49 55.87
C ILE A 50 59.62 -36.66 54.35
N GLU A 51 60.31 -37.71 53.89
CA GLU A 51 60.46 -38.02 52.47
C GLU A 51 59.12 -38.38 51.79
N ASP A 52 58.28 -39.16 52.47
CA ASP A 52 56.93 -39.48 52.02
C ASP A 52 56.03 -38.22 51.94
N GLU A 53 56.16 -37.30 52.91
CA GLU A 53 55.43 -36.02 52.91
C GLU A 53 55.91 -35.10 51.78
N ILE A 54 57.22 -35.05 51.52
CA ILE A 54 57.78 -34.34 50.36
C ILE A 54 57.24 -34.95 49.05
N ARG A 55 57.13 -36.28 48.95
CA ARG A 55 56.55 -36.95 47.77
C ARG A 55 55.08 -36.55 47.57
N ARG A 56 54.26 -36.63 48.63
CA ARG A 56 52.84 -36.18 48.59
C ARG A 56 52.73 -34.71 48.20
N ASN A 57 53.60 -33.84 48.72
CA ASN A 57 53.60 -32.42 48.37
C ASN A 57 54.05 -32.17 46.92
N LYS A 58 54.96 -32.98 46.37
CA LYS A 58 55.33 -32.91 44.95
C LYS A 58 54.15 -33.28 44.05
N GLU A 59 53.42 -34.34 44.38
CA GLU A 59 52.20 -34.75 43.66
C GLU A 59 51.11 -33.68 43.74
N ARG A 60 50.89 -33.11 44.94
CA ARG A 60 49.94 -32.00 45.13
C ARG A 60 50.33 -30.75 44.35
N ILE A 61 51.62 -30.38 44.31
CA ILE A 61 52.13 -29.28 43.47
C ILE A 61 51.84 -29.55 42.00
N ALA A 62 52.13 -30.76 41.51
CA ALA A 62 51.89 -31.11 40.11
C ALA A 62 50.39 -31.04 39.73
N SER A 63 49.50 -31.50 40.62
CA SER A 63 48.05 -31.38 40.44
C SER A 63 47.60 -29.93 40.39
N LEU A 64 48.01 -29.11 41.37
CA LEU A 64 47.64 -27.69 41.43
C LEU A 64 48.17 -26.90 40.22
N GLU A 65 49.35 -27.24 39.70
CA GLU A 65 49.91 -26.64 38.47
C GLU A 65 49.15 -27.06 37.22
N LYS A 66 48.57 -28.26 37.19
CA LYS A 66 47.68 -28.70 36.10
C LYS A 66 46.37 -27.92 36.16
N ASP A 67 45.72 -27.88 37.32
CA ASP A 67 44.44 -27.19 37.51
C ASP A 67 44.55 -25.69 37.23
N LEU A 68 45.67 -25.06 37.65
CA LEU A 68 45.95 -23.66 37.34
C LEU A 68 46.06 -23.42 35.83
N ARG A 69 46.74 -24.31 35.10
CA ARG A 69 46.89 -24.18 33.64
C ARG A 69 45.55 -24.33 32.92
N GLU A 70 44.74 -25.31 33.31
CA GLU A 70 43.41 -25.52 32.73
C GLU A 70 42.48 -24.34 33.01
N SER A 71 42.46 -23.85 34.25
CA SER A 71 41.66 -22.68 34.64
C SER A 71 42.08 -21.40 33.91
N LEU A 72 43.39 -21.20 33.69
CA LEU A 72 43.90 -20.07 32.91
C LEU A 72 43.49 -20.14 31.43
N ARG A 73 43.52 -21.32 30.81
CA ARG A 73 43.05 -21.52 29.43
C ARG A 73 41.56 -21.21 29.31
N SER A 74 40.74 -21.79 30.18
CA SER A 74 39.30 -21.55 30.18
C SER A 74 38.96 -20.06 30.39
N ASN A 75 39.69 -19.36 31.26
CA ASN A 75 39.48 -17.92 31.46
C ASN A 75 39.79 -17.11 30.20
N LYS A 76 40.86 -17.46 29.47
CA LYS A 76 41.18 -16.83 28.19
C LYS A 76 40.05 -17.02 27.17
N ASP A 77 39.58 -18.25 26.99
CA ASP A 77 38.52 -18.57 26.03
C ASP A 77 37.21 -17.83 26.36
N LEU A 78 36.86 -17.75 27.65
CA LEU A 78 35.70 -16.98 28.11
C LEU A 78 35.85 -15.48 27.85
N LYS A 79 37.05 -14.93 28.04
CA LYS A 79 37.34 -13.52 27.73
C LYS A 79 37.18 -13.24 26.24
N ASP A 80 37.69 -14.11 25.39
CA ASP A 80 37.58 -13.96 23.94
C ASP A 80 36.11 -14.05 23.49
N ARG A 81 35.33 -14.97 24.09
CA ARG A 81 33.88 -15.08 23.84
C ARG A 81 33.10 -13.87 24.32
N ILE A 82 33.44 -13.29 25.47
CA ILE A 82 32.84 -12.03 25.96
C ILE A 82 33.08 -10.90 24.96
N ASN A 83 34.33 -10.72 24.51
CA ASN A 83 34.66 -9.67 23.54
C ASN A 83 33.92 -9.85 22.20
N ALA A 84 33.72 -11.10 21.75
CA ALA A 84 32.97 -11.38 20.54
C ALA A 84 31.48 -11.01 20.70
N LEU A 85 30.87 -11.39 21.83
CA LEU A 85 29.48 -11.05 22.14
C LEU A 85 29.28 -9.54 22.32
N GLU A 86 30.24 -8.83 22.91
CA GLU A 86 30.19 -7.37 23.03
C GLU A 86 30.13 -6.68 21.66
N LYS A 87 30.89 -7.18 20.68
CA LYS A 87 30.85 -6.68 19.31
C LYS A 87 29.50 -6.97 18.65
N GLU A 88 28.98 -8.18 18.82
CA GLU A 88 27.67 -8.56 18.27
C GLU A 88 26.53 -7.72 18.85
N ILE A 89 26.56 -7.47 20.16
CA ILE A 89 25.60 -6.57 20.83
C ILE A 89 25.67 -5.16 20.25
N GLN A 90 26.87 -4.65 19.96
CA GLN A 90 27.02 -3.32 19.37
C GLN A 90 26.45 -3.27 17.95
N THR A 91 26.75 -4.27 17.11
CA THR A 91 26.17 -4.36 15.76
C THR A 91 24.65 -4.41 15.80
N LEU A 92 24.07 -5.25 16.66
CA LEU A 92 22.62 -5.36 16.84
C LEU A 92 21.98 -4.06 17.34
N LYS A 93 22.71 -3.28 18.14
CA LYS A 93 22.26 -1.98 18.61
C LYS A 93 22.19 -0.96 17.46
N ASP A 94 23.21 -0.94 16.62
CA ASP A 94 23.28 -0.05 15.45
C ASP A 94 22.20 -0.42 14.42
N GLU A 95 21.99 -1.72 14.17
CA GLU A 95 20.92 -2.22 13.31
C GLU A 95 19.52 -1.87 13.84
N ASN A 96 19.29 -1.99 15.15
CA ASN A 96 18.02 -1.56 15.76
C ASN A 96 17.78 -0.05 15.64
N GLU A 97 18.82 0.78 15.75
CA GLU A 97 18.69 2.22 15.55
C GLU A 97 18.30 2.53 14.09
N LEU A 98 18.92 1.85 13.12
CA LEU A 98 18.59 2.00 11.71
C LEU A 98 17.16 1.56 11.41
N LEU A 99 16.73 0.40 11.91
CA LEU A 99 15.37 -0.10 11.73
C LEU A 99 14.33 0.85 12.36
N ASN A 100 14.63 1.44 13.51
CA ASN A 100 13.75 2.43 14.12
C ASN A 100 13.61 3.71 13.27
N LYS A 101 14.69 4.18 12.64
CA LYS A 101 14.63 5.31 11.69
C LYS A 101 13.77 4.97 10.48
N GLN A 102 14.00 3.82 9.86
CA GLN A 102 13.19 3.35 8.72
C GLN A 102 11.72 3.18 9.08
N LEU A 103 11.43 2.68 10.28
CA LEU A 103 10.05 2.55 10.77
C LEU A 103 9.37 3.91 10.93
N GLN A 104 10.11 4.93 11.39
CA GLN A 104 9.57 6.29 11.51
C GLN A 104 9.30 6.92 10.15
N GLU A 105 10.23 6.78 9.19
CA GLU A 105 10.05 7.26 7.82
C GLU A 105 8.81 6.63 7.16
N MET A 106 8.66 5.31 7.27
CA MET A 106 7.47 4.61 6.75
C MET A 106 6.16 5.08 7.40
N LYS A 107 6.17 5.43 8.69
CA LYS A 107 4.99 5.98 9.37
C LYS A 107 4.63 7.36 8.80
N ASP A 108 5.62 8.22 8.59
CA ASP A 108 5.42 9.56 8.06
C ASP A 108 4.92 9.52 6.61
N ASP A 109 5.48 8.63 5.78
CA ASP A 109 5.03 8.39 4.42
C ASP A 109 3.59 7.86 4.36
N ASN A 110 3.24 6.93 5.25
CA ASN A 110 1.89 6.37 5.31
C ASN A 110 0.85 7.44 5.71
N GLU A 111 1.19 8.33 6.64
CA GLU A 111 0.32 9.46 7.01
C GLU A 111 0.17 10.47 5.87
N SER A 112 1.25 10.73 5.13
CA SER A 112 1.22 11.56 3.91
C SER A 112 0.34 10.94 2.82
N MET A 113 0.46 9.62 2.58
CA MET A 113 -0.38 8.89 1.64
C MET A 113 -1.85 8.92 2.03
N LYS A 114 -2.18 8.75 3.31
CA LYS A 114 -3.56 8.80 3.81
C LYS A 114 -4.22 10.15 3.51
N LYS A 115 -3.51 11.26 3.71
CA LYS A 115 -3.99 12.61 3.37
C LYS A 115 -4.22 12.77 1.87
N ARG A 116 -3.32 12.28 1.02
CA ARG A 116 -3.50 12.29 -0.45
C ARG A 116 -4.70 11.47 -0.89
N MET A 117 -4.91 10.31 -0.26
CA MET A 117 -6.06 9.45 -0.54
C MET A 117 -7.38 10.14 -0.19
N GLU A 118 -7.46 10.82 0.97
CA GLU A 118 -8.65 11.60 1.35
C GLU A 118 -8.96 12.73 0.35
N ILE A 119 -7.92 13.40 -0.17
CA ILE A 119 -8.09 14.43 -1.21
C ILE A 119 -8.64 13.80 -2.51
N LEU A 120 -8.05 12.69 -2.97
CA LEU A 120 -8.47 12.00 -4.19
C LEU A 120 -9.89 11.44 -4.08
N GLU A 121 -10.29 10.94 -2.90
CA GLU A 121 -11.65 10.48 -2.64
C GLU A 121 -12.66 11.64 -2.81
N LYS A 122 -12.35 12.81 -2.23
CA LYS A 122 -13.18 14.03 -2.40
C LYS A 122 -13.25 14.48 -3.86
N GLU A 123 -12.12 14.48 -4.58
CA GLU A 123 -12.10 14.82 -6.01
C GLU A 123 -12.92 13.84 -6.85
N ASN A 124 -12.87 12.55 -6.52
CA ASN A 124 -13.65 11.52 -7.20
C ASN A 124 -15.16 11.67 -6.94
N GLU A 125 -15.57 11.97 -5.69
CA GLU A 125 -16.96 12.28 -5.36
C GLU A 125 -17.45 13.52 -6.12
N HIS A 126 -16.63 14.57 -6.16
CA HIS A 126 -16.91 15.76 -6.93
C HIS A 126 -17.10 15.45 -8.42
N GLN A 127 -16.19 14.71 -9.03
CA GLN A 127 -16.28 14.33 -10.44
C GLN A 127 -17.53 13.48 -10.72
N LYS A 128 -17.86 12.50 -9.84
CA LYS A 128 -19.08 11.70 -9.95
C LYS A 128 -20.34 12.56 -9.91
N ALA A 129 -20.42 13.49 -8.95
CA ALA A 129 -21.56 14.38 -8.82
C ALA A 129 -21.73 15.28 -10.06
N VAL A 130 -20.64 15.87 -10.56
CA VAL A 130 -20.66 16.66 -11.81
C VAL A 130 -21.14 15.81 -12.98
N LEU A 131 -20.62 14.58 -13.14
CA LEU A 131 -21.02 13.69 -14.23
C LEU A 131 -22.52 13.37 -14.19
N ILE A 132 -23.07 13.04 -13.02
CA ILE A 132 -24.51 12.77 -12.84
C ILE A 132 -25.32 13.97 -13.33
N ILE A 133 -24.98 15.18 -12.90
CA ILE A 133 -25.72 16.40 -13.27
C ILE A 133 -25.66 16.65 -14.79
N VAL A 134 -24.49 16.49 -15.40
CA VAL A 134 -24.31 16.69 -16.85
C VAL A 134 -25.10 15.67 -17.67
N GLN A 135 -25.14 14.41 -17.21
CA GLN A 135 -25.87 13.35 -17.90
C GLN A 135 -27.37 13.57 -17.95
N ILE A 136 -27.96 14.30 -16.98
CA ILE A 136 -29.39 14.61 -16.99
C ILE A 136 -29.79 15.23 -18.33
N GLY A 137 -29.00 16.20 -18.81
CA GLY A 137 -29.24 16.86 -20.09
C GLY A 137 -29.22 15.91 -21.28
N THR A 138 -28.20 15.05 -21.34
CA THR A 138 -28.05 14.07 -22.43
C THR A 138 -29.17 13.03 -22.39
N ALA A 139 -29.55 12.56 -21.19
CA ALA A 139 -30.62 11.60 -21.00
C ALA A 139 -31.98 12.19 -21.40
N ILE A 140 -32.28 13.43 -20.99
CA ILE A 140 -33.50 14.13 -21.41
C ILE A 140 -33.55 14.24 -22.94
N GLN A 141 -32.49 14.73 -23.58
CA GLN A 141 -32.46 14.87 -25.04
C GLN A 141 -32.72 13.53 -25.74
N ARG A 142 -32.07 12.46 -25.27
CA ARG A 142 -32.22 11.12 -25.83
C ARG A 142 -33.64 10.59 -25.65
N LYS A 143 -34.21 10.72 -24.44
CA LYS A 143 -35.58 10.29 -24.13
C LYS A 143 -36.62 11.03 -24.96
N LEU A 144 -36.46 12.35 -25.12
CA LEU A 144 -37.35 13.16 -25.96
C LEU A 144 -37.24 12.76 -27.44
N CYS A 145 -36.03 12.55 -27.96
CA CYS A 145 -35.84 12.06 -29.34
C CYS A 145 -36.50 10.68 -29.54
N LYS A 146 -36.31 9.77 -28.58
CA LYS A 146 -36.94 8.44 -28.60
C LYS A 146 -38.46 8.53 -28.56
N TYR A 147 -39.00 9.40 -27.72
CA TYR A 147 -40.44 9.62 -27.64
C TYR A 147 -41.00 10.16 -28.97
N VAL A 148 -40.32 11.11 -29.64
CA VAL A 148 -40.76 11.66 -30.94
C VAL A 148 -40.63 10.66 -32.08
N LEU A 149 -39.50 9.96 -32.18
CA LEU A 149 -39.21 9.06 -33.30
C LEU A 149 -39.86 7.68 -33.13
N GLY A 150 -40.23 7.29 -31.90
CA GLY A 150 -40.82 5.99 -31.60
C GLY A 150 -39.91 4.84 -32.04
N GLU A 151 -40.47 3.88 -32.77
CA GLU A 151 -39.76 2.70 -33.27
C GLU A 151 -38.62 3.03 -34.24
N CYS A 152 -38.63 4.21 -34.85
CA CYS A 152 -37.56 4.65 -35.76
C CYS A 152 -36.32 5.19 -35.01
N PHE A 153 -36.39 5.29 -33.68
CA PHE A 153 -35.25 5.69 -32.86
C PHE A 153 -34.17 4.61 -32.82
N LYS A 154 -32.95 4.95 -33.22
CA LYS A 154 -31.80 4.03 -33.22
C LYS A 154 -30.90 4.25 -32.02
N GLU A 155 -30.82 3.28 -31.11
CA GLU A 155 -29.97 3.41 -29.90
C GLU A 155 -28.48 3.64 -30.20
N ARG A 156 -27.99 3.26 -31.38
CA ARG A 156 -26.57 3.48 -31.73
C ARG A 156 -26.27 4.87 -32.29
N TYR A 157 -27.29 5.70 -32.52
CA TYR A 157 -27.14 7.00 -33.17
C TYR A 157 -27.12 8.13 -32.14
N PHE A 158 -26.33 9.17 -32.43
CA PHE A 158 -26.23 10.35 -31.58
C PHE A 158 -27.28 11.37 -32.01
N TYR A 159 -28.49 11.27 -31.44
CA TYR A 159 -29.56 12.21 -31.69
C TYR A 159 -29.43 13.46 -30.81
N THR A 160 -29.54 14.64 -31.42
CA THR A 160 -29.68 15.91 -30.69
C THR A 160 -31.10 16.44 -30.82
N PHE A 161 -31.74 16.83 -29.71
CA PHE A 161 -33.13 17.30 -29.78
C PHE A 161 -33.28 18.58 -30.63
N LYS A 162 -32.20 19.38 -30.76
CA LYS A 162 -32.15 20.55 -31.64
C LYS A 162 -32.42 20.21 -33.11
N GLU A 163 -32.02 19.03 -33.55
CA GLU A 163 -32.12 18.57 -34.94
C GLU A 163 -33.33 17.64 -35.16
N ILE A 164 -34.26 17.56 -34.19
CA ILE A 164 -35.36 16.59 -34.23
C ILE A 164 -36.26 16.74 -35.46
N ASP A 165 -36.47 17.96 -35.95
CA ASP A 165 -37.23 18.21 -37.18
C ASP A 165 -36.55 17.58 -38.41
N ILE A 166 -35.22 17.60 -38.46
CA ILE A 166 -34.43 16.98 -39.53
C ILE A 166 -34.59 15.46 -39.47
N TYR A 167 -34.49 14.87 -38.28
CA TYR A 167 -34.66 13.43 -38.11
C TYR A 167 -36.07 12.97 -38.47
N VAL A 168 -37.11 13.72 -38.08
CA VAL A 168 -38.50 13.44 -38.48
C VAL A 168 -38.69 13.53 -39.99
N GLN A 169 -37.95 14.40 -40.68
CA GLN A 169 -38.00 14.48 -42.14
C GLN A 169 -37.23 13.34 -42.83
N GLN A 170 -36.05 12.98 -42.33
CA GLN A 170 -35.13 12.06 -42.99
C GLN A 170 -35.36 10.59 -42.63
N ASP A 171 -35.55 10.29 -41.34
CA ASP A 171 -35.70 8.92 -40.84
C ASP A 171 -37.11 8.37 -41.10
N LEU A 172 -38.12 9.25 -41.15
CA LEU A 172 -39.52 8.89 -41.42
C LEU A 172 -39.98 9.23 -42.85
N ARG A 173 -39.05 9.54 -43.76
CA ARG A 173 -39.37 10.04 -45.11
C ARG A 173 -40.33 9.15 -45.92
N HIS A 174 -40.34 7.85 -45.65
CA HIS A 174 -41.12 6.84 -46.37
C HIS A 174 -42.42 6.45 -45.66
N ASP A 175 -42.68 6.96 -44.46
CA ASP A 175 -43.90 6.69 -43.70
C ASP A 175 -44.56 8.02 -43.28
N LYS A 176 -45.49 8.47 -44.13
CA LYS A 176 -46.23 9.73 -43.91
C LYS A 176 -47.06 9.69 -42.62
N LYS A 177 -47.60 8.53 -42.24
CA LYS A 177 -48.41 8.38 -41.03
C LYS A 177 -47.55 8.45 -39.77
N ALA A 178 -46.39 7.80 -39.78
CA ALA A 178 -45.41 7.92 -38.69
C ALA A 178 -44.85 9.34 -38.59
N GLN A 179 -44.63 10.02 -39.71
CA GLN A 179 -44.19 11.41 -39.73
C GLN A 179 -45.24 12.37 -39.12
N GLU A 180 -46.51 12.24 -39.48
CA GLU A 180 -47.60 13.03 -38.88
C GLU A 180 -47.73 12.75 -37.38
N SER A 181 -47.62 11.48 -36.96
CA SER A 181 -47.60 11.09 -35.55
C SER A 181 -46.41 11.68 -34.77
N ALA A 182 -45.21 11.66 -35.36
CA ALA A 182 -44.01 12.26 -34.77
C ALA A 182 -44.15 13.79 -34.65
N ARG A 183 -44.72 14.47 -35.66
CA ARG A 183 -45.03 15.91 -35.59
C ARG A 183 -46.04 16.23 -34.50
N LYS A 184 -47.06 15.39 -34.30
CA LYS A 184 -48.02 15.54 -33.21
C LYS A 184 -47.34 15.43 -31.83
N ARG A 185 -46.54 14.38 -31.62
CA ARG A 185 -45.73 14.20 -30.39
C ARG A 185 -44.77 15.36 -30.16
N LEU A 186 -44.10 15.84 -31.20
CA LEU A 186 -43.21 16.99 -31.11
C LEU A 186 -43.95 18.28 -30.73
N LYS A 187 -45.15 18.50 -31.27
CA LYS A 187 -46.01 19.63 -30.90
C LYS A 187 -46.41 19.55 -29.42
N GLU A 188 -46.80 18.37 -28.96
CA GLU A 188 -47.12 18.11 -27.55
C GLU A 188 -45.94 18.42 -26.62
N ILE A 189 -44.71 18.03 -26.97
CA ILE A 189 -43.51 18.38 -26.20
C ILE A 189 -43.31 19.90 -26.14
N ARG A 190 -43.47 20.60 -27.28
CA ARG A 190 -43.30 22.06 -27.35
C ARG A 190 -44.34 22.82 -26.53
N GLU A 191 -45.56 22.28 -26.41
CA GLU A 191 -46.63 22.85 -25.60
C GLU A 191 -46.42 22.59 -24.10
N LYS A 192 -45.94 21.39 -23.73
CA LYS A 192 -45.80 20.96 -22.33
C LYS A 192 -44.49 21.36 -21.67
N ILE A 193 -43.40 21.52 -22.43
CA ILE A 193 -42.09 21.92 -21.90
C ILE A 193 -41.84 23.37 -22.27
N PRO A 194 -41.93 24.31 -21.30
CA PRO A 194 -41.53 25.69 -21.54
C PRO A 194 -40.00 25.76 -21.61
N TRP A 195 -39.45 25.62 -22.82
CA TRP A 195 -38.02 25.78 -23.09
C TRP A 195 -37.60 27.24 -22.88
N ASN A 196 -37.37 27.63 -21.63
CA ASN A 196 -36.84 28.94 -21.31
C ASN A 196 -35.32 28.97 -21.59
N GLN A 197 -34.81 30.14 -21.94
CA GLN A 197 -33.38 30.32 -22.26
C GLN A 197 -32.48 29.94 -21.08
N ARG A 198 -32.94 30.16 -19.84
CA ARG A 198 -32.22 29.82 -18.61
C ARG A 198 -31.91 28.32 -18.51
N LEU A 199 -32.85 27.45 -18.88
CA LEU A 199 -32.69 26.00 -18.84
C LEU A 199 -31.75 25.52 -19.95
N VAL A 200 -31.84 26.13 -21.14
CA VAL A 200 -30.92 25.90 -22.26
C VAL A 200 -29.49 26.29 -21.89
N ASP A 201 -29.29 27.48 -21.33
CA ASP A 201 -27.99 27.99 -20.90
C ASP A 201 -27.38 27.12 -19.80
N SER A 202 -28.22 26.65 -18.87
CA SER A 202 -27.80 25.73 -17.80
C SER A 202 -27.31 24.40 -18.37
N LEU A 203 -28.05 23.81 -19.32
CA LEU A 203 -27.62 22.59 -20.00
C LEU A 203 -26.32 22.78 -20.79
N GLN A 204 -26.14 23.93 -21.45
CA GLN A 204 -24.90 24.26 -22.14
C GLN A 204 -23.73 24.40 -21.17
N LYS A 205 -23.93 25.10 -20.06
CA LYS A 205 -22.91 25.28 -19.02
C LYS A 205 -22.49 23.93 -18.43
N LEU A 206 -23.45 23.06 -18.14
CA LEU A 206 -23.20 21.69 -17.66
C LEU A 206 -22.41 20.88 -18.69
N ASN A 207 -22.81 20.88 -19.97
CA ASN A 207 -22.11 20.14 -21.02
C ASN A 207 -20.66 20.57 -21.22
N ARG A 208 -20.32 21.85 -20.97
CA ARG A 208 -18.93 22.34 -21.04
C ARG A 208 -18.04 21.80 -19.92
N THR A 209 -18.63 21.40 -18.80
CA THR A 209 -17.92 20.84 -17.63
C THR A 209 -17.67 19.33 -17.77
N ARG A 210 -17.99 18.73 -18.91
CA ARG A 210 -17.87 17.27 -19.13
C ARG A 210 -16.40 16.83 -19.22
N ILE A 211 -15.98 15.99 -18.29
CA ILE A 211 -14.73 15.22 -18.38
C ILE A 211 -15.07 13.82 -18.92
N GLY A 212 -14.22 13.28 -19.81
CA GLY A 212 -14.44 12.02 -20.52
C GLY A 212 -14.29 10.75 -19.67
N ILE A 213 -15.13 10.59 -18.65
CA ILE A 213 -15.15 9.42 -17.74
C ILE A 213 -16.43 8.59 -17.98
N ALA A 214 -16.38 7.30 -17.66
CA ALA A 214 -17.52 6.39 -17.69
C ALA A 214 -18.71 6.96 -16.90
N HIS A 215 -19.90 6.84 -17.47
CA HIS A 215 -21.11 7.53 -17.02
C HIS A 215 -21.82 6.72 -15.90
N PRO A 216 -21.96 7.24 -14.66
CA PRO A 216 -22.78 6.60 -13.61
C PRO A 216 -24.25 6.45 -14.02
N ASP A 217 -24.96 5.52 -13.37
CA ASP A 217 -26.39 5.31 -13.60
C ASP A 217 -27.22 6.49 -13.08
N LEU A 218 -28.17 6.94 -13.90
CA LEU A 218 -29.09 8.02 -13.56
C LEU A 218 -30.32 7.47 -12.82
N SER A 219 -30.49 7.89 -11.57
CA SER A 219 -31.71 7.73 -10.78
C SER A 219 -32.11 9.04 -10.12
N SER A 220 -33.39 9.16 -9.72
CA SER A 220 -33.89 10.33 -8.99
C SER A 220 -33.09 10.60 -7.71
N GLU A 221 -32.67 9.53 -7.04
CA GLU A 221 -31.88 9.50 -5.82
C GLU A 221 -30.46 9.98 -6.09
N ASN A 222 -29.78 9.43 -7.11
CA ASN A 222 -28.41 9.80 -7.47
C ASN A 222 -28.34 11.27 -7.92
N ILE A 223 -29.34 11.74 -8.67
CA ILE A 223 -29.45 13.16 -9.06
C ILE A 223 -29.59 14.04 -7.82
N GLN A 224 -30.41 13.65 -6.84
CA GLN A 224 -30.59 14.43 -5.61
C GLN A 224 -29.30 14.49 -4.80
N GLN A 225 -28.66 13.34 -4.59
CA GLN A 225 -27.41 13.25 -3.86
C GLN A 225 -26.30 14.09 -4.50
N ALA A 226 -26.17 14.04 -5.83
CA ALA A 226 -25.22 14.88 -6.56
C ALA A 226 -25.54 16.37 -6.42
N THR A 227 -26.83 16.74 -6.45
CA THR A 227 -27.28 18.13 -6.27
C THR A 227 -26.95 18.64 -4.87
N ASP A 228 -27.27 17.85 -3.85
CA ASP A 228 -27.06 18.21 -2.44
C ASP A 228 -25.56 18.31 -2.12
N TYR A 229 -24.75 17.38 -2.66
CA TYR A 229 -23.29 17.42 -2.56
C TYR A 229 -22.72 18.70 -3.16
N LEU A 230 -23.03 19.00 -4.43
CA LEU A 230 -22.45 20.18 -5.10
C LEU A 230 -22.97 21.50 -4.53
N LYS A 231 -24.19 21.52 -3.97
CA LYS A 231 -24.70 22.65 -3.20
C LYS A 231 -23.90 22.85 -1.92
N LYS A 232 -23.61 21.78 -1.17
CA LYS A 232 -22.81 21.82 0.06
C LYS A 232 -21.39 22.32 -0.21
N GLU A 233 -20.79 21.90 -1.32
CA GLU A 233 -19.48 22.35 -1.79
C GLU A 233 -19.51 23.77 -2.44
N ASN A 234 -20.63 24.47 -2.40
CA ASN A 234 -20.84 25.82 -2.97
C ASN A 234 -20.53 25.92 -4.49
N ILE A 235 -20.61 24.81 -5.21
CA ILE A 235 -20.42 24.78 -6.67
C ILE A 235 -21.71 25.15 -7.40
N LEU A 236 -22.84 24.66 -6.89
CA LEU A 236 -24.16 25.06 -7.36
C LEU A 236 -24.70 26.18 -6.47
N ASP A 237 -24.88 27.36 -7.07
CA ASP A 237 -25.65 28.42 -6.41
C ASP A 237 -27.14 28.06 -6.33
N LYS A 238 -27.91 28.84 -5.57
CA LYS A 238 -29.34 28.62 -5.39
C LYS A 238 -30.11 28.54 -6.72
N GLY A 239 -29.79 29.41 -7.67
CA GLY A 239 -30.44 29.42 -8.98
C GLY A 239 -30.10 28.18 -9.81
N MET A 240 -28.87 27.67 -9.72
CA MET A 240 -28.45 26.42 -10.35
C MET A 240 -29.11 25.20 -9.72
N VAL A 241 -29.25 25.17 -8.39
CA VAL A 241 -29.99 24.10 -7.69
C VAL A 241 -31.43 24.04 -8.18
N ASP A 242 -32.10 25.20 -8.29
CA ASP A 242 -33.46 25.26 -8.84
C ASP A 242 -33.51 24.72 -10.28
N ASN A 243 -32.52 25.06 -11.12
CA ASN A 243 -32.43 24.57 -12.50
C ASN A 243 -32.23 23.05 -12.55
N VAL A 244 -31.38 22.50 -11.68
CA VAL A 244 -31.15 21.05 -11.61
C VAL A 244 -32.40 20.33 -11.14
N ASN A 245 -33.14 20.89 -10.19
CA ASN A 245 -34.42 20.34 -9.75
C ASN A 245 -35.46 20.39 -10.88
N GLU A 246 -35.53 21.47 -11.66
CA GLU A 246 -36.38 21.57 -12.85
C GLU A 246 -35.99 20.51 -13.90
N LEU A 247 -34.69 20.35 -14.18
CA LEU A 247 -34.18 19.31 -15.06
C LEU A 247 -34.49 17.89 -14.56
N LYS A 248 -34.41 17.65 -13.25
CA LYS A 248 -34.79 16.38 -12.62
C LYS A 248 -36.28 16.08 -12.86
N GLN A 249 -37.16 17.07 -12.72
CA GLN A 249 -38.59 16.89 -13.02
C GLN A 249 -38.81 16.60 -14.51
N LEU A 250 -38.16 17.35 -15.41
CA LEU A 250 -38.25 17.09 -16.85
C LEU A 250 -37.77 15.68 -17.22
N TRP A 251 -36.69 15.21 -16.57
CA TRP A 251 -36.20 13.86 -16.75
C TRP A 251 -37.23 12.81 -16.32
N LYS A 252 -37.88 12.98 -15.16
CA LYS A 252 -38.97 12.09 -14.69
C LYS A 252 -40.15 12.09 -15.66
N THR A 253 -40.63 13.27 -16.05
CA THR A 253 -41.73 13.40 -17.01
C THR A 253 -41.40 12.72 -18.34
N SER A 254 -40.16 12.83 -18.82
CA SER A 254 -39.73 12.14 -20.04
C SER A 254 -39.73 10.61 -19.91
N GLU A 255 -39.47 10.05 -18.73
CA GLU A 255 -39.63 8.61 -18.46
C GLU A 255 -41.09 8.20 -18.50
N GLU A 256 -41.96 8.96 -17.83
CA GLU A 256 -43.40 8.68 -17.83
C GLU A 256 -44.00 8.72 -19.24
N TRP A 257 -43.55 9.63 -20.10
CA TRP A 257 -43.96 9.67 -21.50
C TRP A 257 -43.48 8.46 -22.30
N LEU A 258 -42.25 8.00 -22.07
CA LEU A 258 -41.75 6.78 -22.70
C LEU A 258 -42.51 5.55 -22.21
N ASN A 259 -42.81 5.47 -20.90
CA ASN A 259 -43.59 4.38 -20.33
C ASN A 259 -45.02 4.36 -20.89
N ARG A 260 -45.70 5.53 -20.96
CA ARG A 260 -47.01 5.66 -21.62
C ARG A 260 -46.99 5.28 -23.10
N ALA A 261 -45.92 5.66 -23.81
CA ALA A 261 -45.77 5.32 -25.23
C ALA A 261 -45.45 3.83 -25.46
N ALA A 262 -44.87 3.14 -24.48
CA ALA A 262 -44.49 1.74 -24.56
C ALA A 262 -45.62 0.75 -24.20
N GLY A 263 -46.70 1.20 -23.52
CA GLY A 263 -47.85 0.36 -23.21
C GLY A 263 -48.99 1.16 -22.58
N GLY A 264 -50.09 1.33 -23.33
CA GLY A 264 -51.29 1.99 -22.83
C GLY A 264 -52.16 1.06 -21.98
N SER A 265 -52.39 1.46 -20.73
CA SER A 265 -53.67 1.47 -20.01
C SER A 265 -53.40 1.93 -18.57
N GLU A 266 -53.94 3.08 -18.20
CA GLU A 266 -54.07 3.53 -16.80
C GLU A 266 -55.03 2.57 -16.11
N ASP A 267 -54.53 1.49 -15.49
CA ASP A 267 -55.15 0.76 -14.37
C ASP A 267 -54.33 -0.50 -14.04
N GLY A 268 -53.53 -0.45 -12.96
CA GLY A 268 -52.81 -1.59 -12.40
C GLY A 268 -51.65 -1.18 -11.49
N PRO A 269 -51.52 -1.70 -10.26
CA PRO A 269 -50.77 -1.05 -9.18
C PRO A 269 -49.26 -1.31 -9.22
N GLU A 270 -48.55 -0.32 -8.67
CA GLU A 270 -47.25 -0.36 -7.98
C GLU A 270 -46.08 -1.15 -8.58
N GLY A 271 -44.99 -0.42 -8.82
CA GLY A 271 -43.70 -0.82 -8.25
C GLY A 271 -42.92 -1.89 -9.02
N GLY A 272 -42.78 -1.74 -10.33
CA GLY A 272 -41.72 -2.41 -11.08
C GLY A 272 -40.51 -1.50 -11.21
N THR A 273 -39.51 -1.65 -10.34
CA THR A 273 -38.15 -1.19 -10.63
C THR A 273 -37.72 -1.78 -11.97
N MET A 274 -37.76 -0.97 -13.04
CA MET A 274 -37.06 -1.34 -14.27
C MET A 274 -35.58 -1.38 -13.93
N ASN A 275 -35.09 -2.59 -13.66
CA ASN A 275 -33.69 -2.92 -13.77
C ASN A 275 -33.27 -2.58 -15.21
N LEU A 276 -32.78 -1.36 -15.40
CA LEU A 276 -31.86 -1.00 -16.48
C LEU A 276 -30.55 -1.74 -16.21
N SER A 277 -30.61 -3.07 -16.29
CA SER A 277 -29.43 -3.87 -16.55
C SER A 277 -28.96 -3.43 -17.92
N THR A 278 -27.94 -2.59 -17.91
CA THR A 278 -27.00 -2.41 -19.00
C THR A 278 -26.45 -3.79 -19.34
N ALA A 279 -27.19 -4.56 -20.15
CA ALA A 279 -26.70 -5.73 -20.84
C ALA A 279 -25.78 -5.27 -21.97
N GLY A 280 -24.68 -4.62 -21.57
CA GLY A 280 -23.45 -4.50 -22.31
C GLY A 280 -22.47 -5.52 -21.76
N ARG A 281 -22.80 -6.81 -21.87
CA ARG A 281 -21.77 -7.84 -21.97
C ARG A 281 -21.08 -7.61 -23.31
N GLN A 282 -20.01 -6.83 -23.31
CA GLN A 282 -19.00 -6.83 -24.36
C GLN A 282 -17.61 -6.82 -23.72
N ASN A 283 -17.04 -8.02 -23.70
CA ASN A 283 -15.64 -8.33 -23.99
C ASN A 283 -14.63 -7.21 -23.72
N GLN A 284 -13.97 -7.27 -22.56
CA GLN A 284 -12.63 -6.71 -22.39
C GLN A 284 -11.51 -7.69 -22.76
N ASP A 285 -11.82 -8.80 -23.42
CA ASP A 285 -10.81 -9.77 -23.88
C ASP A 285 -10.56 -9.68 -25.39
N THR A 286 -10.15 -8.52 -25.90
CA THR A 286 -9.56 -8.46 -27.26
C THR A 286 -8.65 -7.25 -27.46
N TYR A 287 -7.64 -7.05 -26.61
CA TYR A 287 -6.50 -6.18 -26.95
C TYR A 287 -5.21 -6.57 -26.22
N ALA A 288 -4.89 -7.88 -26.20
CA ALA A 288 -3.58 -8.35 -25.75
C ALA A 288 -3.24 -9.72 -26.37
N SER A 289 -3.22 -9.85 -27.70
CA SER A 289 -2.67 -11.04 -28.36
C SER A 289 -2.37 -10.78 -29.84
N ARG A 290 -1.35 -9.96 -30.13
CA ARG A 290 -0.64 -10.04 -31.42
C ARG A 290 0.75 -9.40 -31.41
N ALA A 291 1.67 -10.04 -30.70
CA ALA A 291 3.13 -10.05 -30.88
C ALA A 291 3.66 -10.82 -29.64
N ALA A 292 4.37 -11.94 -29.68
CA ALA A 292 5.19 -12.52 -30.72
C ALA A 292 4.99 -14.04 -30.74
N GLY A 293 5.23 -14.65 -31.89
CA GLY A 293 5.18 -16.10 -32.05
C GLY A 293 6.35 -16.79 -31.35
N GLY A 294 6.08 -17.96 -30.82
CA GLY A 294 7.07 -19.01 -30.58
C GLY A 294 6.54 -20.31 -31.19
N PRO A 295 7.36 -21.10 -31.90
CA PRO A 295 6.99 -22.45 -32.29
C PRO A 295 7.16 -23.43 -31.12
N LYS A 296 6.31 -24.44 -31.11
CA LYS A 296 6.29 -25.60 -30.22
C LYS A 296 7.62 -26.36 -30.23
N ASP A 297 8.00 -26.94 -29.09
CA ASP A 297 8.14 -28.40 -28.90
C ASP A 297 8.49 -28.77 -27.45
N GLY A 298 7.88 -29.87 -26.96
CA GLY A 298 8.53 -30.84 -26.06
C GLY A 298 8.51 -30.61 -24.53
N PRO A 299 8.13 -31.62 -23.71
CA PRO A 299 7.98 -31.50 -22.25
C PRO A 299 9.21 -32.02 -21.49
N GLU A 300 9.59 -31.40 -20.37
CA GLU A 300 10.28 -32.08 -19.27
C GLU A 300 10.34 -31.21 -18.01
N GLY A 301 10.21 -31.86 -16.85
CA GLY A 301 10.11 -31.23 -15.54
C GLY A 301 11.41 -30.60 -15.05
N GLY A 302 11.29 -29.76 -14.02
CA GLY A 302 12.44 -29.21 -13.35
C GLY A 302 12.07 -28.08 -12.39
N THR A 303 12.11 -28.38 -11.10
CA THR A 303 12.20 -27.43 -10.00
C THR A 303 13.39 -26.49 -10.18
N MET A 304 13.26 -25.17 -9.92
CA MET A 304 14.14 -24.41 -9.03
C MET A 304 13.88 -22.89 -9.01
N ASN A 305 13.88 -22.36 -7.78
CA ASN A 305 14.50 -21.14 -7.26
C ASN A 305 14.68 -19.90 -8.17
N LEU A 306 14.10 -18.79 -7.70
CA LEU A 306 14.44 -17.42 -8.09
C LEU A 306 15.32 -16.78 -7.01
N SER A 307 16.58 -16.53 -7.33
CA SER A 307 17.44 -15.57 -6.64
C SER A 307 18.48 -15.03 -7.62
N THR A 308 18.75 -13.72 -7.48
CA THR A 308 19.84 -12.94 -8.11
C THR A 308 19.65 -12.70 -9.62
N ALA A 309 19.87 -11.54 -10.22
CA ALA A 309 20.61 -10.33 -9.87
C ALA A 309 20.17 -9.18 -10.81
N GLY A 310 20.59 -7.94 -10.54
CA GLY A 310 20.84 -6.99 -11.63
C GLY A 310 20.47 -5.53 -11.39
N ARG A 311 21.38 -4.80 -10.74
CA ARG A 311 21.47 -3.33 -10.74
C ARG A 311 21.69 -2.78 -12.17
N GLN A 312 21.19 -1.57 -12.45
CA GLN A 312 21.91 -0.38 -12.98
C GLN A 312 20.89 0.66 -13.47
N ASN A 313 20.77 1.82 -12.81
CA ASN A 313 21.53 3.07 -13.02
C ASN A 313 20.90 3.98 -14.10
N GLN A 314 20.44 5.18 -13.73
CA GLN A 314 20.85 6.46 -14.32
C GLN A 314 20.12 7.66 -13.71
N ASN A 315 20.92 8.54 -13.07
CA ASN A 315 20.63 9.96 -12.88
C ASN A 315 20.67 10.67 -14.24
N THR A 316 19.72 11.56 -14.57
CA THR A 316 19.99 12.81 -15.32
C THR A 316 18.83 13.81 -15.20
N TYR A 317 19.20 15.10 -15.17
CA TYR A 317 18.41 16.33 -15.36
C TYR A 317 17.88 17.09 -14.13
N ALA A 318 18.78 17.89 -13.55
CA ALA A 318 18.48 19.24 -13.08
C ALA A 318 19.22 20.27 -13.97
N SER A 319 18.58 21.44 -14.15
CA SER A 319 19.12 22.74 -14.63
C SER A 319 18.91 23.12 -16.10
N ARG A 320 17.90 23.97 -16.34
CA ARG A 320 18.09 25.31 -16.96
C ARG A 320 16.84 26.17 -16.80
N ALA A 321 16.91 27.11 -15.85
CA ALA A 321 16.07 28.29 -15.79
C ALA A 321 16.99 29.51 -15.93
N THR A 322 16.86 30.21 -17.07
CA THR A 322 17.34 31.57 -17.33
C THR A 322 16.20 32.17 -18.17
N GLY A 323 15.37 33.10 -17.70
CA GLY A 323 15.73 34.33 -17.02
C GLY A 323 15.77 35.45 -18.07
N GLY A 324 14.60 35.80 -18.64
CA GLY A 324 14.46 36.85 -19.64
C GLY A 324 13.63 38.01 -19.09
N HIS A 325 14.32 39.02 -18.54
CA HIS A 325 13.78 40.35 -18.29
C HIS A 325 13.60 41.10 -19.62
N TYR A 326 12.45 41.73 -19.84
CA TYR A 326 12.34 42.88 -20.73
C TYR A 326 11.72 44.05 -19.97
N LEU A 327 12.57 45.04 -19.68
CA LEU A 327 12.20 46.43 -19.46
C LEU A 327 11.90 47.04 -20.84
N HIS A 328 10.78 47.73 -20.97
CA HIS A 328 10.65 48.78 -21.98
C HIS A 328 10.10 50.04 -21.32
N THR A 329 11.00 50.99 -21.08
CA THR A 329 10.72 52.40 -20.91
C THR A 329 10.65 53.09 -22.28
N LYS A 330 9.87 54.18 -22.27
CA LYS A 330 9.40 55.05 -23.36
C LYS A 330 10.50 55.66 -24.25
N ALA A 331 10.10 55.99 -25.48
CA ALA A 331 10.21 57.35 -26.05
C ALA A 331 8.94 57.61 -26.87
#